data_AF-A0A060UNZ0-F1
#
_entry.id   AF-A0A060UNZ0-F1
#
_cell.length_a   1.000
_cell.length_b   1.000
_cell.length_c   1.000
_cell.angle_alpha   90.00
_cell.angle_beta   90.00
_cell.angle_gamma   90.00
#
_symmetry.space_group_name_H-M   'P 1'
#
loop_
_entity.id
_entity.type
_entity.pdbx_description
1 polymer ?
#
loop_
_entity_poly.entity_id
_entity_poly.type
_entity_poly.pdbx_seq_one_letter_code
_entity_poly.pdbx_strand_id
1 'polypeptide(L)'
;MPTILRHGPYRFYFYSHEPNEPPHVHIDCGNLSAKFWLEPVALARNMGYAAHQLRELRELIELHHIELLEAWHGMGILAPSADERVADVQIADDTLTVRLMDGRSISVPLEWYPRLAHASAKARAVWEIAGGGYGIHWPEIDEDLSTEGLLRGAPARS
;
A
#
# COMPACT_ATOMS: atom_id res chain seq x y z
N MET A 1 5.98 10.19 4.80
CA MET A 1 6.53 10.60 3.49
C MET A 1 7.95 11.11 3.67
N PRO A 2 8.97 10.29 3.42
CA PRO A 2 10.35 10.76 3.49
C PRO A 2 10.58 11.86 2.45
N THR A 3 11.31 12.90 2.84
CA THR A 3 11.79 13.92 1.91
C THR A 3 13.04 13.35 1.25
N ILE A 4 13.11 13.34 -0.07
CA ILE A 4 14.27 12.83 -0.80
C ILE A 4 15.35 13.92 -0.85
N LEU A 5 14.95 15.14 -1.22
CA LEU A 5 15.85 16.27 -1.40
C LEU A 5 15.21 17.56 -0.87
N ARG A 6 16.05 18.46 -0.36
CA ARG A 6 15.69 19.86 -0.11
C ARG A 6 16.66 20.77 -0.85
N HIS A 7 16.12 21.72 -1.60
CA HIS A 7 16.91 22.76 -2.26
C HIS A 7 16.26 24.11 -2.00
N GLY A 8 16.88 24.93 -1.16
CA GLY A 8 16.29 26.19 -0.71
C GLY A 8 14.90 25.99 -0.08
N PRO A 9 13.83 26.67 -0.59
CA PRO A 9 12.48 26.52 -0.07
C PRO A 9 11.75 25.26 -0.58
N TYR A 10 12.33 24.57 -1.57
CA TYR A 10 11.70 23.45 -2.26
C TYR A 10 11.94 22.13 -1.52
N ARG A 11 10.88 21.35 -1.37
CA ARG A 11 10.89 20.00 -0.80
C ARG A 11 10.47 18.99 -1.86
N PHE A 12 11.35 18.03 -2.15
CA PHE A 12 11.12 16.95 -3.11
C PHE A 12 10.75 15.66 -2.38
N TYR A 13 9.66 15.01 -2.77
CA TYR A 13 9.17 13.78 -2.13
C TYR A 13 8.30 12.93 -3.05
N PHE A 14 8.04 11.69 -2.63
CA PHE A 14 7.09 10.77 -3.27
C PHE A 14 5.92 10.47 -2.32
N TYR A 15 4.71 10.22 -2.83
CA TYR A 15 3.66 9.67 -1.99
C TYR A 15 3.91 8.17 -1.74
N SER A 16 3.71 7.75 -0.49
CA SER A 16 3.66 6.32 -0.18
C SER A 16 2.38 5.77 -0.81
N HIS A 17 2.52 4.74 -1.67
CA HIS A 17 1.41 4.04 -2.32
C HIS A 17 0.78 4.74 -3.55
N GLU A 18 1.59 5.06 -4.57
CA GLU A 18 1.14 5.42 -5.93
C GLU A 18 1.36 4.24 -6.90
N PRO A 19 0.56 3.14 -6.80
CA PRO A 19 0.72 2.00 -7.70
C PRO A 19 0.36 2.39 -9.15
N ASN A 20 1.12 1.85 -10.11
CA ASN A 20 0.92 2.00 -11.55
C ASN A 20 1.22 3.38 -12.16
N GLU A 21 1.94 4.25 -11.46
CA GLU A 21 2.42 5.50 -12.07
C GLU A 21 3.88 5.39 -12.56
N PRO A 22 4.24 6.04 -13.68
CA PRO A 22 5.63 6.21 -14.06
C PRO A 22 6.45 6.96 -12.99
N PRO A 23 7.79 6.85 -13.00
CA PRO A 23 8.66 7.58 -12.09
C PRO A 23 8.36 9.08 -12.09
N HIS A 24 8.10 9.63 -10.90
CA HIS A 24 7.72 11.03 -10.75
C HIS A 24 8.08 11.57 -9.36
N VAL A 25 8.11 12.90 -9.23
CA VAL A 25 8.41 13.60 -7.98
C VAL A 25 7.40 14.73 -7.72
N HIS A 26 7.05 14.92 -6.46
CA HIS A 26 6.25 16.05 -5.99
C HIS A 26 7.15 17.08 -5.33
N ILE A 27 6.90 18.36 -5.61
CA ILE A 27 7.73 19.48 -5.18
C ILE A 27 6.87 20.57 -4.55
N ASP A 28 7.05 20.79 -3.25
CA ASP A 28 6.31 21.79 -2.48
C ASP A 28 7.19 22.98 -2.08
N CYS A 29 6.57 24.17 -2.04
CA CYS A 29 7.12 25.41 -1.49
C CYS A 29 5.97 26.26 -0.93
N GLY A 30 5.81 26.25 0.40
CA GLY A 30 4.67 26.92 1.05
C GLY A 30 3.35 26.31 0.61
N ASN A 31 2.48 27.11 -0.01
CA ASN A 31 1.18 26.67 -0.55
C ASN A 31 1.25 26.26 -2.04
N LEU A 32 2.44 26.23 -2.64
CA LEU A 32 2.64 25.86 -4.03
C LEU A 32 3.07 24.39 -4.13
N SER A 33 2.56 23.69 -5.13
CA SER A 33 2.89 22.29 -5.37
C SER A 33 2.97 21.97 -6.86
N ALA A 34 3.92 21.13 -7.26
CA ALA A 34 4.08 20.66 -8.63
C ALA A 34 4.41 19.17 -8.65
N LYS A 35 3.97 18.49 -9.71
CA LYS A 35 4.32 17.10 -10.01
C LYS A 35 5.07 17.07 -11.33
N PHE A 36 6.21 16.39 -11.34
CA PHE A 36 7.00 16.15 -12.54
C PHE A 36 7.21 14.66 -12.75
N TRP A 37 7.01 14.20 -13.99
CA TRP A 37 7.58 12.94 -14.46
C TRP A 37 9.10 13.03 -14.45
N LEU A 38 9.79 11.92 -14.17
CA LEU A 38 11.25 11.81 -14.27
C LEU A 38 11.67 11.22 -15.63
N GLU A 39 10.76 10.56 -16.36
CA GLU A 39 11.05 9.91 -17.63
C GLU A 39 9.96 10.16 -18.69
N PRO A 40 10.19 11.08 -19.65
CA PRO A 40 11.19 12.14 -19.60
C PRO A 40 10.85 13.16 -18.50
N VAL A 41 11.82 13.99 -18.09
CA VAL A 41 11.54 15.08 -17.15
C VAL A 41 10.47 15.99 -17.74
N ALA A 42 9.28 16.02 -17.15
CA ALA A 42 8.14 16.73 -17.71
C ALA A 42 7.14 17.15 -16.64
N LEU A 43 6.60 18.37 -16.76
CA LEU A 43 5.57 18.85 -15.85
C LEU A 43 4.29 18.05 -16.08
N ALA A 44 3.82 17.37 -15.04
CA ALA A 44 2.55 16.64 -15.04
C ALA A 44 1.41 17.52 -14.50
N ARG A 45 1.70 18.31 -13.45
CA ARG A 45 0.71 19.17 -12.78
C ARG A 45 1.40 20.34 -12.09
N ASN A 46 0.78 21.51 -12.15
CA ASN A 46 1.22 22.71 -11.44
C ASN A 46 0.06 23.28 -10.62
N MET A 47 0.31 23.58 -9.36
CA MET A 47 -0.57 24.30 -8.45
C MET A 47 0.14 25.55 -7.93
N GLY A 48 0.14 26.59 -8.76
CA GLY A 48 0.48 27.97 -8.35
C GLY A 48 1.92 28.43 -8.61
N TYR A 49 2.83 27.57 -9.11
CA TYR A 49 4.15 28.04 -9.52
C TYR A 49 4.08 28.87 -10.80
N ALA A 50 4.86 29.95 -10.85
CA ALA A 50 5.06 30.72 -12.07
C ALA A 50 5.96 29.97 -13.06
N ALA A 51 5.87 30.32 -14.35
CA ALA A 51 6.62 29.64 -15.40
C ALA A 51 8.15 29.66 -15.21
N HIS A 52 8.72 30.70 -14.60
CA HIS A 52 10.15 30.76 -14.31
C HIS A 52 10.55 29.79 -13.20
N GLN A 53 9.72 29.65 -12.15
CA GLN A 53 9.93 28.69 -11.08
C GLN A 53 9.82 27.26 -11.61
N LEU A 54 8.87 26.99 -12.50
CA LEU A 54 8.76 25.66 -13.14
C LEU A 54 9.99 25.29 -13.98
N ARG A 55 10.67 26.28 -14.59
CA ARG A 55 11.94 26.05 -15.29
C ARG A 55 13.06 25.75 -14.31
N GLU A 56 13.17 26.54 -13.24
CA GLU A 56 14.12 26.29 -12.16
C GLU A 56 13.92 24.87 -11.55
N LEU A 57 12.67 24.49 -11.25
CA LEU A 57 12.36 23.16 -10.73
C LEU A 57 12.76 22.05 -11.70
N ARG A 58 12.53 22.24 -13.00
CA ARG A 58 12.97 21.29 -14.03
C ARG A 58 14.50 21.14 -14.03
N GLU A 59 15.25 22.25 -14.00
CA GLU A 59 16.71 22.23 -13.95
C GLU A 59 17.22 21.52 -12.69
N LEU A 60 16.56 21.74 -11.54
CA LEU A 60 16.87 21.03 -10.29
C LEU A 60 16.58 19.53 -10.39
N ILE A 61 15.47 19.12 -11.01
CA ILE A 61 15.16 17.71 -11.24
C ILE A 61 16.22 17.08 -12.15
N GLU A 62 16.60 17.74 -13.24
CA GLU A 62 17.60 17.25 -14.18
C GLU A 62 18.98 17.13 -13.51
N LEU A 63 19.35 18.09 -12.66
CA LEU A 63 20.59 18.06 -11.87
C LEU A 63 20.63 16.87 -10.91
N HIS A 64 19.51 16.55 -10.26
CA HIS A 64 19.38 15.47 -9.27
C HIS A 64 18.73 14.20 -9.84
N HIS A 65 18.70 14.04 -11.16
CA HIS A 65 17.87 13.03 -11.84
C HIS A 65 18.19 11.60 -11.40
N ILE A 66 19.49 11.28 -11.29
CA ILE A 66 19.96 9.97 -10.85
C ILE A 66 19.50 9.67 -9.42
N GLU A 67 19.71 10.60 -8.49
CA GLU A 67 19.33 10.45 -7.08
C GLU A 67 17.81 10.26 -6.92
N LEU A 68 17.02 11.01 -7.69
CA LEU A 68 15.56 10.90 -7.69
C LEU A 68 15.08 9.55 -8.25
N LEU A 69 15.68 9.06 -9.34
CA LEU A 69 15.34 7.74 -9.90
C LEU A 69 15.78 6.59 -8.99
N GLU A 70 16.98 6.66 -8.40
CA GLU A 70 17.44 5.67 -7.43
C GLU A 70 16.52 5.62 -6.21
N ALA A 71 16.09 6.78 -5.69
CA ALA A 71 15.14 6.83 -4.60
C ALA A 71 13.76 6.26 -4.99
N TRP A 72 13.29 6.50 -6.23
CA TRP A 72 12.05 5.94 -6.74
C TRP A 72 12.11 4.41 -6.83
N HIS A 73 13.18 3.85 -7.42
CA HIS A 73 13.35 2.41 -7.56
C HIS A 73 13.67 1.71 -6.23
N GLY A 74 14.45 2.35 -5.36
CA GLY A 74 14.76 1.86 -4.01
C GLY A 74 13.52 1.78 -3.10
N MET A 75 12.50 2.59 -3.34
CA MET A 75 11.22 2.50 -2.64
C MET A 75 10.46 1.18 -2.93
N GLY A 76 10.74 0.55 -4.07
CA GLY A 76 10.26 -0.81 -4.39
C GLY A 76 11.06 -1.94 -3.73
N ILE A 77 12.27 -1.67 -3.23
CA ILE A 77 13.19 -2.66 -2.64
C ILE A 77 13.06 -2.72 -1.10
N LEU A 78 12.57 -1.66 -0.46
CA LEU A 78 12.43 -1.57 1.01
C LEU A 78 11.00 -1.71 1.53
N ALA A 79 9.99 -1.72 0.66
CA ALA A 79 8.70 -2.27 1.07
C ALA A 79 8.93 -3.77 1.32
N PRO A 80 8.55 -4.34 2.48
CA PRO A 80 8.48 -5.80 2.57
C PRO A 80 7.67 -6.24 1.35
N SER A 81 8.23 -7.16 0.56
CA SER A 81 7.50 -7.78 -0.55
C SER A 81 6.10 -8.06 -0.02
N ALA A 82 5.05 -7.57 -0.70
CA ALA A 82 3.67 -7.69 -0.29
C ALA A 82 3.24 -9.16 -0.30
N ASP A 83 3.83 -9.93 0.60
CA ASP A 83 3.65 -11.34 0.78
C ASP A 83 2.35 -11.50 1.55
N GLU A 84 1.29 -11.47 0.77
CA GLU A 84 -0.11 -11.54 1.21
C GLU A 84 -0.52 -12.94 1.64
N ARG A 85 0.45 -13.83 1.87
CA ARG A 85 0.19 -15.16 2.42
C ARG A 85 -0.14 -15.06 3.90
N VAL A 86 -1.03 -15.93 4.35
CA VAL A 86 -1.49 -16.04 5.72
C VAL A 86 -0.33 -16.49 6.62
N ALA A 87 -0.04 -15.70 7.65
CA ALA A 87 0.92 -16.02 8.69
C ALA A 87 0.25 -16.49 9.98
N ASP A 88 -0.91 -15.92 10.34
CA ASP A 88 -1.67 -16.30 11.52
C ASP A 88 -3.13 -15.85 11.38
N VAL A 89 -4.04 -16.54 12.07
CA VAL A 89 -5.47 -16.21 12.13
C VAL A 89 -5.94 -16.23 13.58
N GLN A 90 -6.54 -15.14 14.00
CA GLN A 90 -7.07 -14.94 15.34
C GLN A 90 -8.54 -14.54 15.24
N ILE A 91 -9.39 -15.25 15.97
CA ILE A 91 -10.82 -14.92 16.05
C ILE A 91 -11.16 -14.57 17.50
N ALA A 92 -11.66 -13.35 17.70
CA ALA A 92 -12.25 -12.88 18.94
C ALA A 92 -13.79 -12.96 18.87
N ASP A 93 -14.49 -12.40 19.86
CA ASP A 93 -15.96 -12.47 19.93
C ASP A 93 -16.64 -11.77 18.74
N ASP A 94 -16.12 -10.63 18.28
CA ASP A 94 -16.70 -9.78 17.23
C ASP A 94 -15.78 -9.54 16.04
N THR A 95 -14.53 -10.03 16.08
CA THR A 95 -13.49 -9.65 15.12
C THR A 95 -12.70 -10.86 14.63
N LEU A 96 -12.52 -10.96 13.31
CA LEU A 96 -11.54 -11.82 12.66
C LEU A 96 -10.30 -11.00 12.32
N THR A 97 -9.13 -11.43 12.78
CA THR A 97 -7.83 -10.82 12.45
C THR A 97 -6.94 -11.82 11.73
N VAL A 98 -6.45 -11.43 10.56
CA VAL A 98 -5.51 -12.23 9.75
C VAL A 98 -4.20 -11.48 9.63
N ARG A 99 -3.11 -12.09 10.08
CA ARG A 99 -1.75 -11.57 9.92
C ARG A 99 -1.14 -12.12 8.63
N LEU A 100 -0.51 -11.26 7.85
CA LEU A 100 0.17 -11.62 6.61
C LEU A 100 1.67 -11.79 6.85
N MET A 101 2.35 -12.51 5.94
CA MET A 101 3.80 -12.78 6.03
C MET A 101 4.65 -11.50 5.92
N ASP A 102 4.12 -10.45 5.28
CA ASP A 102 4.75 -9.14 5.20
C ASP A 102 4.60 -8.27 6.47
N GLY A 103 3.94 -8.79 7.51
CA GLY A 103 3.74 -8.12 8.79
C GLY A 103 2.48 -7.26 8.89
N ARG A 104 1.70 -7.11 7.81
CA ARG A 104 0.36 -6.48 7.89
C ARG A 104 -0.60 -7.35 8.69
N SER A 105 -1.59 -6.71 9.32
CA SER A 105 -2.76 -7.38 9.91
C SER A 105 -4.03 -6.77 9.35
N ILE A 106 -4.94 -7.63 8.88
CA ILE A 106 -6.26 -7.25 8.41
C ILE A 106 -7.25 -7.65 9.50
N SER A 107 -8.02 -6.68 10.01
CA SER A 107 -9.08 -6.93 10.99
C SER A 107 -10.43 -6.55 10.39
N VAL A 108 -11.38 -7.48 10.44
CA VAL A 108 -12.72 -7.35 9.88
C VAL A 108 -13.77 -7.84 10.90
N PRO A 109 -14.99 -7.28 10.87
CA PRO A 109 -16.08 -7.77 11.72
C PRO A 109 -16.39 -9.24 11.43
N LEU A 110 -16.49 -10.06 12.48
CA LEU A 110 -16.80 -11.49 12.35
C LEU A 110 -18.19 -11.71 11.74
N GLU A 111 -19.13 -10.78 11.96
CA GLU A 111 -20.49 -10.82 11.40
C GLU A 111 -20.54 -10.83 9.87
N TRP A 112 -19.47 -10.40 9.19
CA TRP A 112 -19.35 -10.49 7.73
C TRP A 112 -19.25 -11.93 7.23
N TYR A 113 -19.00 -12.88 8.14
CA TYR A 113 -18.83 -14.30 7.87
C TYR A 113 -19.80 -15.10 8.75
N PRO A 114 -21.10 -15.17 8.40
CA PRO A 114 -22.13 -15.77 9.26
C PRO A 114 -21.79 -17.19 9.72
N ARG A 115 -21.18 -18.01 8.86
CA ARG A 115 -20.77 -19.38 9.20
C ARG A 115 -19.71 -19.40 10.30
N LEU A 116 -18.72 -18.52 10.26
CA LEU A 116 -17.75 -18.34 11.33
C LEU A 116 -18.39 -17.74 12.58
N ALA A 117 -19.24 -16.71 12.43
CA ALA A 117 -19.92 -16.04 13.53
C ALA A 117 -20.84 -16.97 14.34
N HIS A 118 -21.41 -18.01 13.71
CA HIS A 118 -22.24 -19.01 14.37
C HIS A 118 -21.48 -20.25 14.84
N ALA A 119 -20.23 -20.42 14.43
CA ALA A 119 -19.43 -21.59 14.81
C ALA A 119 -18.99 -21.55 16.28
N SER A 120 -18.75 -22.73 16.86
CA SER A 120 -18.19 -22.86 18.21
C SER A 120 -16.74 -22.37 18.25
N ALA A 121 -16.28 -21.93 19.43
CA ALA A 121 -14.88 -21.51 19.61
C ALA A 121 -13.87 -22.62 19.21
N LYS A 122 -14.23 -23.89 19.43
CA LYS A 122 -13.42 -25.04 19.01
C LYS A 122 -13.32 -25.13 17.49
N ALA A 123 -14.45 -25.01 16.79
CA ALA A 123 -14.48 -25.08 15.33
C ALA A 123 -13.72 -23.91 14.68
N ARG A 124 -13.81 -22.71 15.26
CA ARG A 124 -13.06 -21.52 14.79
C ARG A 124 -11.55 -21.64 14.98
N ALA A 125 -11.11 -22.37 16.00
CA ALA A 125 -9.69 -22.55 16.30
C ALA A 125 -9.00 -23.54 15.35
N VAL A 126 -9.76 -24.35 14.61
CA VAL A 126 -9.25 -25.33 13.65
C VAL A 126 -9.37 -24.76 12.24
N TRP A 127 -8.26 -24.22 11.74
CA TRP A 127 -8.13 -23.71 10.38
C TRP A 127 -6.85 -24.21 9.73
N GLU A 128 -6.85 -24.19 8.40
CA GLU A 128 -5.75 -24.64 7.55
C GLU A 128 -5.43 -23.59 6.49
N ILE A 129 -4.17 -23.55 6.06
CA ILE A 129 -3.75 -22.71 4.93
C ILE A 129 -4.17 -23.40 3.63
N ALA A 130 -4.86 -22.67 2.77
CA ALA A 130 -5.30 -23.12 1.45
C ALA A 130 -4.70 -22.24 0.33
N GLY A 131 -4.93 -22.64 -0.93
CA GLY A 131 -4.62 -21.79 -2.09
C GLY A 131 -3.18 -21.32 -2.20
N GLY A 132 -2.20 -22.14 -1.82
CA GLY A 132 -0.77 -21.78 -1.88
C GLY A 132 -0.32 -20.72 -0.88
N GLY A 133 -1.10 -20.48 0.18
CA GLY A 133 -0.81 -19.47 1.20
C GLY A 133 -1.81 -18.32 1.23
N TYR A 134 -2.62 -18.17 0.20
CA TYR A 134 -3.54 -17.03 0.05
C TYR A 134 -4.97 -17.32 0.52
N GLY A 135 -5.25 -18.55 0.94
CA GLY A 135 -6.54 -18.97 1.46
C GLY A 135 -6.46 -19.45 2.91
N ILE A 136 -7.59 -19.38 3.59
CA ILE A 136 -7.82 -19.94 4.92
C ILE A 136 -9.05 -20.83 4.80
N HIS A 137 -8.92 -22.09 5.20
CA HIS A 137 -10.00 -23.06 5.21
C HIS A 137 -10.33 -23.47 6.64
N TRP A 138 -11.61 -23.51 7.01
CA TRP A 138 -12.10 -24.05 8.28
C TRP A 138 -12.83 -25.38 8.04
N PRO A 139 -12.18 -26.54 8.23
CA PRO A 139 -12.75 -27.84 7.86
C PRO A 139 -14.05 -28.19 8.60
N GLU A 140 -14.14 -27.82 9.90
CA GLU A 140 -15.33 -28.15 10.71
C GLU A 140 -16.57 -27.34 10.31
N ILE A 141 -16.38 -26.21 9.63
CA ILE A 141 -17.44 -25.26 9.25
C ILE A 141 -17.65 -25.29 7.73
N ASP A 142 -16.70 -25.85 6.98
CA ASP A 142 -16.62 -25.88 5.52
C ASP A 142 -16.60 -24.46 4.92
N GLU A 143 -15.85 -23.56 5.54
CA GLU A 143 -15.73 -22.15 5.14
C GLU A 143 -14.34 -21.84 4.60
N ASP A 144 -14.28 -21.08 3.51
CA ASP A 144 -13.04 -20.64 2.87
C ASP A 144 -13.00 -19.12 2.73
N LEU A 145 -11.91 -18.50 3.17
CA LEU A 145 -11.64 -17.08 2.99
C LEU A 145 -10.32 -16.87 2.23
N SER A 146 -10.25 -15.82 1.42
CA SER A 146 -9.02 -15.43 0.72
C SER A 146 -8.48 -14.11 1.24
N THR A 147 -7.14 -13.96 1.23
CA THR A 147 -6.49 -12.72 1.64
C THR A 147 -6.84 -11.56 0.70
N GLU A 148 -7.03 -11.83 -0.60
CA GLU A 148 -7.53 -10.84 -1.57
C GLU A 148 -8.95 -10.34 -1.21
N GLY A 149 -9.85 -11.24 -0.80
CA GLY A 149 -11.21 -10.88 -0.39
C GLY A 149 -11.21 -9.99 0.85
N LEU A 150 -10.37 -10.34 1.83
CA LEU A 150 -10.16 -9.58 3.06
C LEU A 150 -9.58 -8.19 2.77
N LEU A 151 -8.56 -8.09 1.89
CA LEU A 151 -7.95 -6.81 1.50
C LEU A 151 -8.92 -5.87 0.77
N ARG A 152 -9.88 -6.43 0.02
CA ARG A 152 -10.94 -5.66 -0.65
C ARG A 152 -12.05 -5.22 0.30
N GLY A 153 -12.11 -5.74 1.53
CA GLY A 153 -13.20 -5.48 2.47
C GLY A 153 -14.54 -6.06 1.99
N ALA A 154 -14.52 -7.16 1.22
CA ALA A 154 -15.73 -7.78 0.73
C ALA A 154 -16.29 -8.76 1.77
N PRO A 155 -17.54 -8.60 2.25
CA PRO A 155 -18.18 -9.61 3.08
C PRO A 155 -18.38 -10.92 2.31
N ALA A 156 -18.42 -12.06 3.00
CA ALA A 156 -18.67 -13.34 2.34
C ALA A 156 -20.08 -13.38 1.74
N ARG A 157 -20.20 -13.99 0.57
CA ARG A 157 -21.50 -14.23 -0.06
C ARG A 157 -22.13 -15.44 0.64
N SER A 158 -23.24 -15.19 1.35
CA SER A 158 -24.12 -16.20 1.95
C SER A 158 -24.66 -17.19 0.93
#